data_AF-A0A0Q6V462-F1
#
_entry.id   AF-A0A0Q6V462-F1
#
_cell.length_a   1.000
_cell.length_b   1.000
_cell.length_c   1.000
_cell.angle_alpha   90.00
_cell.angle_beta   90.00
_cell.angle_gamma   90.00
#
_symmetry.space_group_name_H-M   'P 1'
#
loop_
_entity.id
_entity.type
_entity.pdbx_description
1 polymer ?
#
loop_
_entity_poly.entity_id
_entity_poly.type
_entity_poly.pdbx_seq_one_letter_code
_entity_poly.pdbx_strand_id
1 'polypeptide(L)'
;MNMMTTLDLGTRDTGLAAGCGGGCGGGCGGGCGGGCGGTRGCTGCSDVAERPRWFAGQLVGPGDLEALQEWVLGRSRRHNRLVHGWGVSCGLAVSATTSPVTGEGIPWSVTVTPGYALSGCGDEVCVPAAVTIDIRQPRPEGADLCAPPVDPWCAPVRERRDPDRTYYLAIRYDEQPTRPVRSAGCGCGCGDDPCEYSRVRETYSLAILDELPDCYDAEPATDEGDVRGTGASEAVREAISCSPRIRELGTRPCPDCCSPWVVLADLRIDAAGTVTVDPLAHRRFIASFGSFAFSCSPGVQPSGGKELNRAELNVIKGSFANAVAADIESADADTIMATPALQLRGASRAKAFRDLLGDRSVAELAASDLGALTAAGRAAGVDPEDIDHLHSVAVMVTRMAGR
;
A
#
# COMPACT_ATOMS: atom_id res chain seq x y z
N MET A 1 -22.89 -3.58 -42.16
CA MET A 1 -21.79 -4.47 -41.71
C MET A 1 -20.49 -3.72 -41.88
N ASN A 2 -20.04 -3.03 -40.82
CA ASN A 2 -18.75 -2.35 -40.82
C ASN A 2 -17.67 -3.39 -40.54
N MET A 3 -16.80 -3.65 -41.54
CA MET A 3 -15.54 -4.36 -41.30
C MET A 3 -14.59 -3.44 -40.54
N MET A 4 -14.19 -3.89 -39.37
CA MET A 4 -13.17 -3.26 -38.53
C MET A 4 -11.81 -3.62 -39.13
N THR A 5 -11.14 -2.65 -39.74
CA THR A 5 -9.76 -2.80 -40.23
C THR A 5 -8.82 -2.83 -39.03
N THR A 6 -8.36 -4.01 -38.66
CA THR A 6 -7.21 -4.18 -37.76
C THR A 6 -5.97 -3.67 -38.46
N LEU A 7 -5.36 -2.62 -37.89
CA LEU A 7 -4.07 -2.10 -38.33
C LEU A 7 -2.98 -3.06 -37.82
N ASP A 8 -2.61 -4.04 -38.63
CA ASP A 8 -1.48 -4.93 -38.37
C ASP A 8 -0.19 -4.19 -38.72
N LEU A 9 0.49 -3.63 -37.70
CA LEU A 9 1.81 -3.03 -37.85
C LEU A 9 2.82 -4.16 -38.03
N GLY A 10 2.94 -4.60 -39.29
CA GLY A 10 3.89 -5.61 -39.71
C GLY A 10 5.32 -5.28 -39.25
N THR A 11 5.97 -6.32 -38.71
CA THR A 11 7.41 -6.41 -38.53
C THR A 11 8.11 -6.13 -39.86
N ARG A 12 8.50 -4.86 -40.08
CA ARG A 12 9.44 -4.48 -41.12
C ARG A 12 10.81 -4.37 -40.49
N ASP A 13 11.77 -5.06 -41.11
CA ASP A 13 13.20 -4.82 -41.00
C ASP A 13 13.50 -3.37 -40.60
N THR A 14 13.91 -3.17 -39.35
CA THR A 14 14.68 -1.97 -39.01
C THR A 14 16.09 -2.23 -39.53
N GLY A 15 16.26 -1.93 -40.81
CA GLY A 15 17.55 -1.61 -41.39
C GLY A 15 18.17 -0.43 -40.62
N LEU A 16 18.84 -0.74 -39.52
CA LEU A 16 19.88 0.10 -38.95
C LEU A 16 21.20 -0.65 -39.16
N ALA A 17 21.88 -0.26 -40.23
CA ALA A 17 23.29 -0.52 -40.40
C ALA A 17 24.04 0.12 -39.21
N ALA A 18 24.57 -0.72 -38.32
CA ALA A 18 25.63 -0.31 -37.41
C ALA A 18 26.88 -0.05 -38.26
N GLY A 19 27.06 1.21 -38.66
CA GLY A 19 28.30 1.70 -39.26
C GLY A 19 29.40 1.73 -38.21
N CYS A 20 30.07 0.60 -37.97
CA CYS A 20 31.36 0.57 -37.30
C CYS A 20 32.44 1.01 -38.30
N GLY A 21 32.63 2.32 -38.43
CA GLY A 21 33.77 2.91 -39.12
C GLY A 21 34.77 3.46 -38.10
N GLY A 22 35.90 2.77 -37.90
CA GLY A 22 36.96 3.30 -37.03
C GLY A 22 38.06 2.32 -36.63
N GLY A 23 38.88 1.90 -37.62
CA GLY A 23 40.33 1.73 -37.44
C GLY A 23 40.85 0.56 -36.58
N CYS A 24 41.12 -0.56 -37.23
CA CYS A 24 42.07 -1.56 -36.77
C CYS A 24 43.51 -1.02 -36.87
N GLY A 25 44.21 -0.95 -35.74
CA GLY A 25 45.67 -0.83 -35.64
C GLY A 25 46.16 -1.93 -34.70
N GLY A 26 46.93 -2.88 -35.24
CA GLY A 26 47.23 -4.17 -34.62
C GLY A 26 48.13 -4.12 -33.38
N GLY A 27 48.10 -5.23 -32.63
CA GLY A 27 49.00 -5.51 -31.51
C GLY A 27 48.50 -6.68 -30.69
N CYS A 28 48.96 -7.89 -31.03
CA CYS A 28 48.81 -9.10 -30.25
C CYS A 28 49.52 -8.99 -28.89
N GLY A 29 48.87 -9.43 -27.81
CA GLY A 29 49.49 -9.58 -26.48
C GLY A 29 48.43 -9.92 -25.43
N GLY A 30 48.51 -11.13 -24.87
CA GLY A 30 47.57 -11.62 -23.87
C GLY A 30 47.53 -10.80 -22.58
N GLY A 31 46.43 -10.92 -21.86
CA GLY A 31 46.26 -10.30 -20.55
C GLY A 31 44.84 -10.47 -20.07
N CYS A 32 44.63 -11.50 -19.25
CA CYS A 32 43.51 -11.67 -18.34
C CYS A 32 43.12 -10.33 -17.67
N GLY A 33 41.91 -9.86 -17.96
CA GLY A 33 41.30 -8.70 -17.32
C GLY A 33 40.06 -9.14 -16.57
N GLY A 34 40.24 -9.60 -15.32
CA GLY A 34 39.18 -9.67 -14.34
C GLY A 34 38.67 -8.26 -14.08
N GLY A 35 37.57 -7.90 -14.72
CA GLY A 35 36.85 -6.65 -14.54
C GLY A 35 35.80 -6.81 -13.47
N CYS A 36 36.16 -6.36 -12.27
CA CYS A 36 35.37 -6.24 -11.06
C CYS A 36 34.01 -5.59 -11.30
N GLY A 37 32.98 -6.07 -10.57
CA GLY A 37 31.70 -5.42 -10.26
C GLY A 37 31.43 -4.08 -10.93
N GLY A 38 30.94 -4.13 -12.18
CA GLY A 38 30.36 -2.98 -12.84
C GLY A 38 28.92 -2.82 -12.38
N THR A 39 28.66 -1.79 -11.59
CA THR A 39 27.34 -1.18 -11.42
C THR A 39 26.60 -1.21 -12.76
N ARG A 40 25.60 -2.11 -12.91
CA ARG A 40 24.69 -2.06 -14.06
C ARG A 40 24.03 -0.69 -14.01
N GLY A 41 24.41 0.13 -14.99
CA GLY A 41 23.98 1.51 -15.14
C GLY A 41 22.47 1.60 -15.02
N CYS A 42 22.04 2.51 -14.17
CA CYS A 42 20.65 2.81 -13.93
C CYS A 42 20.13 3.64 -15.11
N THR A 43 19.84 2.98 -16.25
CA THR A 43 19.41 3.66 -17.48
C THR A 43 17.97 3.34 -17.81
N GLY A 44 17.05 4.19 -17.33
CA GLY A 44 15.72 4.42 -17.89
C GLY A 44 14.83 3.19 -18.16
N CYS A 45 13.81 3.38 -19.00
CA CYS A 45 12.96 2.31 -19.53
C CYS A 45 13.60 1.58 -20.73
N SER A 46 14.87 1.88 -21.07
CA SER A 46 15.53 1.46 -22.31
C SER A 46 16.22 0.10 -22.24
N ASP A 47 16.53 -0.42 -21.05
CA ASP A 47 17.19 -1.72 -20.90
C ASP A 47 16.15 -2.87 -20.94
N VAL A 48 15.41 -2.95 -22.03
CA VAL A 48 14.55 -4.12 -22.30
C VAL A 48 15.46 -5.24 -22.78
N ALA A 49 15.92 -6.08 -21.85
CA ALA A 49 16.60 -7.33 -22.17
C ALA A 49 15.76 -8.16 -23.16
N GLU A 50 16.41 -8.82 -24.11
CA GLU A 50 15.73 -9.71 -25.06
C GLU A 50 15.34 -11.01 -24.35
N ARG A 51 14.10 -11.47 -24.58
CA ARG A 51 13.66 -12.77 -24.04
C ARG A 51 14.07 -13.89 -24.99
N PRO A 52 14.82 -14.91 -24.54
CA PRO A 52 15.13 -16.06 -25.37
C PRO A 52 13.87 -16.76 -25.89
N ARG A 53 13.87 -17.09 -27.18
CA ARG A 53 12.85 -17.94 -27.82
C ARG A 53 13.47 -19.30 -28.11
N TRP A 54 12.89 -20.33 -27.52
CA TRP A 54 13.35 -21.72 -27.71
C TRP A 54 12.70 -22.39 -28.91
N PHE A 55 13.45 -23.22 -29.64
CA PHE A 55 12.94 -24.06 -30.73
C PHE A 55 13.64 -25.43 -30.78
N ALA A 56 13.03 -26.38 -31.50
CA ALA A 56 13.54 -27.75 -31.58
C ALA A 56 14.92 -27.81 -32.25
N GLY A 57 15.85 -28.53 -31.62
CA GLY A 57 17.23 -28.67 -32.10
C GLY A 57 18.18 -27.53 -31.71
N GLN A 58 17.71 -26.52 -30.98
CA GLN A 58 18.56 -25.45 -30.46
C GLN A 58 19.45 -25.96 -29.32
N LEU A 59 20.75 -25.62 -29.37
CA LEU A 59 21.67 -25.82 -28.26
C LEU A 59 21.50 -24.67 -27.25
N VAL A 60 21.26 -25.01 -25.98
CA VAL A 60 21.07 -24.03 -24.90
C VAL A 60 22.35 -23.95 -24.07
N GLY A 61 22.92 -22.75 -23.96
CA GLY A 61 24.14 -22.49 -23.19
C GLY A 61 23.93 -21.60 -21.96
N PRO A 62 24.99 -21.36 -21.16
CA PRO A 62 24.95 -20.47 -20.00
C PRO A 62 24.46 -19.06 -20.34
N GLY A 63 24.95 -18.48 -21.44
CA GLY A 63 24.53 -17.14 -21.88
C GLY A 63 23.04 -17.02 -22.18
N ASP A 64 22.41 -18.07 -22.73
CA ASP A 64 20.95 -18.05 -22.97
C ASP A 64 20.16 -18.11 -21.65
N LEU A 65 20.67 -18.86 -20.66
CA LEU A 65 20.06 -18.97 -19.34
C LEU A 65 20.25 -17.69 -18.52
N GLU A 66 21.41 -17.05 -18.61
CA GLU A 66 21.70 -15.75 -18.02
C GLU A 66 20.81 -14.67 -18.63
N ALA A 67 20.66 -14.62 -19.95
CA ALA A 67 19.74 -13.69 -20.62
C ALA A 67 18.29 -13.88 -20.16
N LEU A 68 17.85 -15.12 -19.95
CA LEU A 68 16.53 -15.39 -19.39
C LEU A 68 16.40 -14.86 -17.95
N GLN A 69 17.41 -15.05 -17.10
CA GLN A 69 17.42 -14.54 -15.72
C GLN A 69 17.37 -13.01 -15.69
N GLU A 70 18.22 -12.35 -16.47
CA GLU A 70 18.23 -10.88 -16.60
C GLU A 70 16.89 -10.35 -17.08
N TRP A 71 16.26 -11.01 -18.07
CA TRP A 71 14.94 -10.63 -18.54
C TRP A 71 13.86 -10.73 -17.46
N VAL A 72 13.85 -11.83 -16.68
CA VAL A 72 12.89 -12.03 -15.58
C VAL A 72 13.09 -10.97 -14.50
N LEU A 73 14.32 -10.80 -14.01
CA LEU A 73 14.64 -9.82 -12.96
C LEU A 73 14.35 -8.39 -13.43
N GLY A 74 14.76 -8.04 -14.66
CA GLY A 74 14.48 -6.74 -15.26
C GLY A 74 12.99 -6.47 -15.43
N ARG A 75 12.19 -7.49 -15.77
CA ARG A 75 10.73 -7.36 -15.84
C ARG A 75 10.11 -7.09 -14.47
N SER A 76 10.54 -7.79 -13.42
CA SER A 76 10.06 -7.56 -12.04
C SER A 76 10.44 -6.17 -11.55
N ARG A 77 11.72 -5.75 -11.73
CA ARG A 77 12.18 -4.40 -11.38
C ARG A 77 11.35 -3.29 -12.03
N ARG A 78 11.04 -3.44 -13.33
CA ARG A 78 10.19 -2.48 -14.05
C ARG A 78 8.76 -2.48 -13.51
N HIS A 79 8.18 -3.65 -13.19
CA HIS A 79 6.85 -3.70 -12.59
C HIS A 79 6.82 -2.98 -11.25
N ASN A 80 7.79 -3.24 -10.39
CA ASN A 80 7.92 -2.59 -9.09
C ASN A 80 8.08 -1.08 -9.24
N ARG A 81 9.08 -0.62 -10.01
CA ARG A 81 9.38 0.82 -10.19
C ARG A 81 8.26 1.61 -10.88
N LEU A 82 7.68 1.07 -11.95
CA LEU A 82 6.74 1.81 -12.80
C LEU A 82 5.29 1.75 -12.31
N VAL A 83 4.90 0.68 -11.59
CA VAL A 83 3.51 0.47 -11.15
C VAL A 83 3.36 0.74 -9.66
N HIS A 84 4.22 0.14 -8.83
CA HIS A 84 4.09 0.24 -7.38
C HIS A 84 4.85 1.44 -6.81
N GLY A 85 5.97 1.80 -7.44
CA GLY A 85 6.92 2.79 -6.92
C GLY A 85 7.93 2.12 -5.99
N TRP A 86 8.34 2.83 -4.94
CA TRP A 86 9.40 2.40 -4.02
C TRP A 86 9.16 2.88 -2.60
N GLY A 87 9.78 2.22 -1.64
CA GLY A 87 9.63 2.44 -0.20
C GLY A 87 9.40 1.14 0.57
N VAL A 88 9.17 1.28 1.88
CA VAL A 88 8.89 0.15 2.78
C VAL A 88 7.43 -0.28 2.65
N SER A 89 7.19 -1.58 2.46
CA SER A 89 5.85 -2.17 2.44
C SER A 89 5.41 -2.63 3.83
N CYS A 90 6.28 -3.33 4.55
CA CYS A 90 6.01 -3.79 5.91
C CYS A 90 7.31 -4.03 6.70
N GLY A 91 7.21 -4.06 8.03
CA GLY A 91 8.33 -4.41 8.90
C GLY A 91 9.46 -3.38 8.90
N LEU A 92 10.73 -3.81 8.94
CA LEU A 92 11.92 -2.95 8.88
C LEU A 92 11.92 -1.79 9.89
N ALA A 93 11.33 -2.01 11.06
CA ALA A 93 11.34 -1.02 12.12
C ALA A 93 12.72 -0.96 12.76
N VAL A 94 13.19 0.26 13.04
CA VAL A 94 14.49 0.52 13.67
C VAL A 94 14.23 0.99 15.09
N SER A 95 14.90 0.38 16.05
CA SER A 95 14.90 0.83 17.45
C SER A 95 16.31 0.77 18.03
N ALA A 96 16.60 1.63 19.00
CA ALA A 96 17.81 1.47 19.81
C ALA A 96 17.80 0.07 20.46
N THR A 97 18.93 -0.63 20.42
CA THR A 97 19.02 -1.97 21.00
C THR A 97 18.99 -1.89 22.50
N THR A 98 18.15 -2.68 23.15
CA THR A 98 18.13 -2.82 24.61
C THR A 98 18.71 -4.16 25.02
N SER A 99 19.48 -4.18 26.10
CA SER A 99 19.98 -5.40 26.71
C SER A 99 18.81 -6.26 27.21
N PRO A 100 18.73 -7.54 26.84
CA PRO A 100 17.66 -8.42 27.32
C PRO A 100 17.76 -8.72 28.81
N VAL A 101 18.93 -8.50 29.43
CA VAL A 101 19.17 -8.79 30.85
C VAL A 101 18.85 -7.58 31.74
N THR A 102 19.28 -6.39 31.32
CA THR A 102 19.17 -5.16 32.14
C THR A 102 18.04 -4.24 31.69
N GLY A 103 17.53 -4.41 30.46
CA GLY A 103 16.56 -3.49 29.85
C GLY A 103 17.15 -2.14 29.44
N GLU A 104 18.43 -1.90 29.71
CA GLU A 104 19.12 -0.65 29.37
C GLU A 104 19.55 -0.63 27.90
N GLY A 105 19.64 0.57 27.32
CA GLY A 105 20.12 0.75 25.94
C GLY A 105 21.58 0.35 25.79
N ILE A 106 21.89 -0.44 24.77
CA ILE A 106 23.26 -0.78 24.38
C ILE A 106 23.80 0.38 23.54
N PRO A 107 24.90 1.05 23.96
CA PRO A 107 25.48 2.15 23.20
C PRO A 107 25.88 1.74 21.78
N TRP A 108 25.70 2.64 20.82
CA TRP A 108 26.06 2.47 19.41
C TRP A 108 25.32 1.34 18.68
N SER A 109 24.29 0.75 19.30
CA SER A 109 23.60 -0.43 18.77
C SER A 109 22.16 -0.10 18.41
N VAL A 110 21.75 -0.50 17.20
CA VAL A 110 20.35 -0.45 16.78
C VAL A 110 19.91 -1.81 16.23
N THR A 111 18.62 -2.09 16.37
CA THR A 111 18.01 -3.34 15.90
C THR A 111 17.00 -3.02 14.81
N VAL A 112 17.10 -3.73 13.69
CA VAL A 112 16.19 -3.68 12.56
C VAL A 112 15.32 -4.93 12.58
N THR A 113 14.00 -4.78 12.54
CA THR A 113 13.06 -5.91 12.54
C THR A 113 12.91 -6.51 11.12
N PRO A 114 12.43 -7.77 11.00
CA PRO A 114 12.13 -8.36 9.70
C PRO A 114 11.16 -7.49 8.90
N GLY A 115 11.24 -7.54 7.57
CA GLY A 115 10.33 -6.79 6.72
C GLY A 115 10.71 -6.79 5.25
N TYR A 116 9.99 -5.98 4.49
CA TYR A 116 10.08 -5.96 3.04
C TYR A 116 9.98 -4.53 2.48
N ALA A 117 10.83 -4.21 1.53
CA ALA A 117 10.88 -2.92 0.84
C ALA A 117 11.19 -3.07 -0.65
N LEU A 118 10.86 -2.02 -1.41
CA LEU A 118 11.25 -1.85 -2.80
C LEU A 118 12.23 -0.67 -2.92
N SER A 119 13.36 -0.88 -3.60
CA SER A 119 14.33 0.18 -3.90
C SER A 119 13.78 1.15 -4.96
N GLY A 120 14.37 2.34 -5.07
CA GLY A 120 14.05 3.30 -6.15
C GLY A 120 14.28 2.73 -7.56
N CYS A 121 15.05 1.64 -7.66
CA CYS A 121 15.35 0.95 -8.90
C CYS A 121 14.45 -0.26 -9.17
N GLY A 122 13.55 -0.57 -8.22
CA GLY A 122 12.59 -1.67 -8.30
C GLY A 122 13.12 -2.99 -7.74
N ASP A 123 14.28 -3.00 -7.08
CA ASP A 123 14.81 -4.19 -6.41
C ASP A 123 13.98 -4.54 -5.17
N GLU A 124 13.77 -5.82 -4.96
CA GLU A 124 13.07 -6.34 -3.79
C GLU A 124 14.05 -6.59 -2.66
N VAL A 125 13.80 -5.99 -1.50
CA VAL A 125 14.65 -6.13 -0.31
C VAL A 125 13.87 -6.85 0.77
N CYS A 126 14.27 -8.08 1.08
CA CYS A 126 13.64 -8.92 2.10
C CYS A 126 14.59 -9.16 3.26
N VAL A 127 14.16 -8.78 4.47
CA VAL A 127 14.88 -9.05 5.72
C VAL A 127 14.10 -10.11 6.50
N PRO A 128 14.60 -11.36 6.57
CA PRO A 128 13.83 -12.47 7.13
C PRO A 128 13.84 -12.54 8.66
N ALA A 129 14.85 -11.97 9.32
CA ALA A 129 15.07 -12.05 10.76
C ALA A 129 15.53 -10.68 11.31
N ALA A 130 15.28 -10.43 12.59
CA ALA A 130 15.74 -9.20 13.23
C ALA A 130 17.28 -9.19 13.28
N VAL A 131 17.87 -8.04 12.99
CA VAL A 131 19.31 -7.87 12.93
C VAL A 131 19.74 -6.72 13.81
N THR A 132 20.78 -6.95 14.62
CA THR A 132 21.40 -5.91 15.45
C THR A 132 22.69 -5.45 14.78
N ILE A 133 22.91 -4.14 14.74
CA ILE A 133 24.02 -3.50 14.05
C ILE A 133 24.75 -2.51 14.97
N ASP A 134 26.08 -2.46 14.86
CA ASP A 134 26.94 -1.43 15.46
C ASP A 134 27.10 -0.28 14.47
N ILE A 135 26.53 0.89 14.76
CA ILE A 135 26.49 2.06 13.85
C ILE A 135 27.87 2.69 13.61
N ARG A 136 28.89 2.27 14.36
CA ARG A 136 30.27 2.70 14.14
C ARG A 136 30.91 1.95 12.97
N GLN A 137 30.32 0.86 12.52
CA GLN A 137 30.78 0.16 11.32
C GLN A 137 30.21 0.88 10.08
N PRO A 138 31.03 1.19 9.06
CA PRO A 138 30.55 1.87 7.85
C PRO A 138 29.57 1.00 7.04
N ARG A 139 29.82 -0.32 7.04
CA ARG A 139 28.90 -1.33 6.52
C ARG A 139 28.59 -2.30 7.66
N PRO A 140 27.56 -2.02 8.45
CA PRO A 140 27.17 -2.95 9.50
C PRO A 140 26.74 -4.26 8.86
N GLU A 141 27.54 -5.30 9.07
CA GLU A 141 27.09 -6.66 8.83
C GLU A 141 26.13 -7.03 9.95
N GLY A 142 25.07 -7.77 9.61
CA GLY A 142 24.17 -8.25 10.63
C GLY A 142 24.94 -9.10 11.62
N ALA A 143 24.94 -8.71 12.89
CA ALA A 143 25.65 -9.46 13.91
C ALA A 143 24.98 -10.84 14.07
N ASP A 144 25.59 -11.87 13.48
CA ASP A 144 25.26 -13.25 13.80
C ASP A 144 25.52 -13.44 15.30
N LEU A 145 24.50 -13.88 16.05
CA LEU A 145 24.62 -14.22 17.47
C LEU A 145 25.70 -15.28 17.75
N CYS A 146 26.20 -15.93 16.69
CA CYS A 146 27.24 -16.96 16.70
C CYS A 146 28.38 -16.66 15.71
N ALA A 147 28.75 -15.40 15.48
CA ALA A 147 29.94 -15.09 14.69
C ALA A 147 31.18 -15.72 15.35
N PRO A 148 32.09 -16.38 14.59
CA PRO A 148 33.36 -16.85 15.14
C PRO A 148 34.11 -15.67 15.76
N PRO A 149 34.92 -15.89 16.81
CA PRO A 149 35.67 -14.82 17.45
C PRO A 149 36.48 -14.09 16.39
N VAL A 150 36.18 -12.79 16.22
CA VAL A 150 36.84 -11.93 15.25
C VAL A 150 38.33 -11.93 15.58
N ASP A 151 39.17 -12.28 14.60
CA ASP A 151 40.62 -12.15 14.74
C ASP A 151 40.93 -10.72 15.20
N PRO A 152 41.68 -10.51 16.30
CA PRO A 152 42.04 -9.18 16.79
C PRO A 152 42.70 -8.27 15.73
N TRP A 153 43.33 -8.86 14.71
CA TRP A 153 43.90 -8.12 13.57
C TRP A 153 42.90 -7.78 12.46
N CYS A 154 41.75 -8.44 12.44
CA CYS A 154 40.66 -8.23 11.48
C CYS A 154 39.43 -7.59 12.15
N ALA A 155 39.61 -6.92 13.29
CA ALA A 155 38.52 -6.24 13.98
C ALA A 155 37.87 -5.20 13.03
N PRO A 156 36.53 -5.14 12.97
CA PRO A 156 35.84 -4.21 12.08
C PRO A 156 36.22 -2.77 12.42
N VAL A 157 36.52 -1.99 11.37
CA VAL A 157 36.87 -0.58 11.48
C VAL A 157 35.71 0.17 12.10
N ARG A 158 35.96 0.83 13.23
CA ARG A 158 34.99 1.67 13.93
C ARG A 158 35.29 3.13 13.65
N GLU A 159 34.35 3.79 13.01
CA GLU A 159 34.40 5.22 12.75
C GLU A 159 33.88 5.99 13.95
N ARG A 160 34.52 7.13 14.22
CA ARG A 160 33.94 8.11 15.14
C ARG A 160 32.76 8.78 14.44
N ARG A 161 31.62 8.84 15.12
CA ARG A 161 30.45 9.59 14.66
C ARG A 161 30.41 10.92 15.41
N ASP A 162 30.12 11.98 14.67
CA ASP A 162 29.99 13.34 15.19
C ASP A 162 28.63 13.48 15.89
N PRO A 163 28.58 13.91 17.16
CA PRO A 163 27.33 14.04 17.88
C PRO A 163 26.39 15.13 17.34
N ASP A 164 26.91 16.10 16.58
CA ASP A 164 26.12 17.19 16.02
C ASP A 164 25.53 16.84 14.63
N ARG A 165 25.92 15.70 14.05
CA ARG A 165 25.48 15.24 12.73
C ARG A 165 24.32 14.24 12.81
N THR A 166 23.40 14.33 11.85
CA THR A 166 22.39 13.28 11.60
C THR A 166 22.95 12.27 10.60
N TYR A 167 22.80 10.99 10.91
CA TYR A 167 23.17 9.88 10.04
C TYR A 167 21.91 9.14 9.58
N TYR A 168 21.96 8.48 8.44
CA TYR A 168 20.81 7.76 7.87
C TYR A 168 21.10 6.27 7.81
N LEU A 169 20.29 5.45 8.48
CA LEU A 169 20.36 4.00 8.31
C LEU A 169 19.62 3.62 7.03
N ALA A 170 20.34 3.06 6.06
CA ALA A 170 19.77 2.64 4.79
C ALA A 170 20.02 1.16 4.49
N ILE A 171 19.12 0.57 3.71
CA ILE A 171 19.18 -0.80 3.22
C ILE A 171 19.12 -0.84 1.70
N ARG A 172 19.82 -1.77 1.07
CA ARG A 172 19.68 -2.06 -0.36
C ARG A 172 19.71 -3.55 -0.63
N TYR A 173 19.23 -3.93 -1.81
CA TYR A 173 19.43 -5.26 -2.36
C TYR A 173 20.92 -5.53 -2.63
N ASP A 174 21.36 -6.75 -2.36
CA ASP A 174 22.72 -7.20 -2.60
C ASP A 174 22.71 -8.66 -3.07
N GLU A 175 23.69 -9.04 -3.88
CA GLU A 175 23.84 -10.40 -4.40
C GLU A 175 25.19 -10.93 -3.97
N GLN A 176 25.20 -12.14 -3.41
CA GLN A 176 26.43 -12.77 -2.98
C GLN A 176 26.61 -14.12 -3.68
N PRO A 177 27.76 -14.35 -4.34
CA PRO A 177 28.09 -15.66 -4.85
C PRO A 177 28.30 -16.61 -3.66
N THR A 178 27.66 -17.76 -3.70
CA THR A 178 27.65 -18.76 -2.63
C THR A 178 27.88 -20.15 -3.17
N ARG A 179 28.21 -21.07 -2.26
CA ARG A 179 28.36 -22.49 -2.56
C ARG A 179 29.46 -22.74 -3.61
N PRO A 180 30.73 -22.47 -3.25
CA PRO A 180 31.86 -22.71 -4.12
C PRO A 180 31.95 -24.19 -4.49
N VAL A 181 32.20 -24.46 -5.76
CA VAL A 181 32.40 -25.78 -6.35
C VAL A 181 33.71 -25.77 -7.11
N ARG A 182 34.39 -26.90 -7.15
CA ARG A 182 35.56 -27.06 -8.01
C ARG A 182 35.09 -27.00 -9.46
N SER A 183 35.56 -26.02 -10.20
CA SER A 183 35.35 -26.02 -11.65
C SER A 183 36.39 -26.94 -12.28
N ALA A 184 35.95 -27.80 -13.20
CA ALA A 184 36.88 -28.53 -14.04
C ALA A 184 37.42 -27.53 -15.07
N GLY A 185 38.53 -26.87 -14.76
CA GLY A 185 39.25 -26.09 -15.75
C GLY A 185 39.64 -26.99 -16.93
N CYS A 186 39.59 -26.49 -18.16
CA CYS A 186 40.16 -27.16 -19.34
C CYS A 186 41.71 -27.12 -19.31
N GLY A 187 42.34 -27.30 -18.15
CA GLY A 187 43.79 -27.30 -17.97
C GLY A 187 44.29 -28.68 -17.59
N CYS A 188 45.07 -29.32 -18.45
CA CYS A 188 45.91 -30.44 -18.05
C CYS A 188 47.11 -29.90 -17.26
N GLY A 189 46.97 -29.68 -15.96
CA GLY A 189 48.09 -29.19 -15.15
C GLY A 189 47.82 -29.18 -13.66
N CYS A 190 48.81 -29.61 -12.89
CA CYS A 190 48.83 -29.59 -11.43
C CYS A 190 48.93 -28.14 -10.90
N GLY A 191 47.87 -27.35 -11.06
CA GLY A 191 47.68 -26.04 -10.46
C GLY A 191 46.34 -25.97 -9.75
N ASP A 192 46.22 -25.11 -8.74
CA ASP A 192 44.99 -24.92 -7.96
C ASP A 192 43.81 -24.59 -8.89
N ASP A 193 42.99 -25.60 -9.21
CA ASP A 193 41.79 -25.41 -10.04
C ASP A 193 40.93 -24.28 -9.43
N PRO A 194 40.52 -23.27 -10.23
CA PRO A 194 39.74 -22.16 -9.71
C PRO A 194 38.40 -22.67 -9.17
N CYS A 195 38.11 -22.34 -7.92
CA CYS A 195 36.78 -22.53 -7.34
C CYS A 195 35.82 -21.53 -7.98
N GLU A 196 34.70 -22.03 -8.51
CA GLU A 196 33.61 -21.22 -9.05
C GLU A 196 32.39 -21.31 -8.15
N TYR A 197 31.52 -20.31 -8.16
CA TYR A 197 30.33 -20.30 -7.30
C TYR A 197 29.11 -20.85 -8.04
N SER A 198 28.51 -21.90 -7.49
CA SER A 198 27.38 -22.56 -8.13
C SER A 198 26.04 -21.86 -7.93
N ARG A 199 25.94 -20.91 -7.00
CA ARG A 199 24.68 -20.23 -6.64
C ARG A 199 24.93 -18.76 -6.33
N VAL A 200 23.94 -17.92 -6.64
CA VAL A 200 23.86 -16.56 -6.12
C VAL A 200 22.78 -16.55 -5.03
N ARG A 201 23.11 -15.99 -3.87
CA ARG A 201 22.14 -15.72 -2.81
C ARG A 201 21.73 -14.26 -2.91
N GLU A 202 20.45 -14.05 -3.11
CA GLU A 202 19.82 -12.75 -2.95
C GLU A 202 19.81 -12.38 -1.46
N THR A 203 20.33 -11.21 -1.15
CA THR A 203 20.48 -10.72 0.22
C THR A 203 20.29 -9.20 0.25
N TYR A 204 20.65 -8.59 1.36
CA TYR A 204 20.63 -7.15 1.54
C TYR A 204 21.92 -6.67 2.20
N SER A 205 22.21 -5.39 2.02
CA SER A 205 23.32 -4.70 2.68
C SER A 205 22.78 -3.49 3.43
N LEU A 206 23.25 -3.30 4.66
CA LEU A 206 22.97 -2.13 5.48
C LEU A 206 24.16 -1.18 5.44
N ALA A 207 23.88 0.13 5.46
CA ALA A 207 24.90 1.17 5.54
C ALA A 207 24.42 2.32 6.40
N ILE A 208 25.38 2.98 7.06
CA ILE A 208 25.17 4.27 7.70
C ILE A 208 25.61 5.34 6.70
N LEU A 209 24.65 6.08 6.17
CA LEU A 209 24.90 7.15 5.22
C LEU A 209 25.11 8.47 5.96
N ASP A 210 26.10 9.21 5.48
CA ASP A 210 26.49 10.52 5.98
C ASP A 210 25.62 11.64 5.37
N GLU A 211 25.07 11.39 4.19
CA GLU A 211 24.24 12.29 3.40
C GLU A 211 22.98 11.54 2.97
N LEU A 212 21.87 12.27 2.89
CA LEU A 212 20.61 11.73 2.42
C LEU A 212 20.71 11.51 0.89
N PRO A 213 20.26 10.35 0.36
CA PRO A 213 20.28 10.17 -1.09
C PRO A 213 19.36 11.17 -1.80
N ASP A 214 19.79 11.73 -2.93
CA ASP A 214 19.08 12.75 -3.73
C ASP A 214 17.60 12.43 -4.00
N CYS A 215 17.23 11.14 -4.02
CA CYS A 215 15.86 10.70 -4.23
C CYS A 215 14.88 11.06 -3.11
N TYR A 216 15.39 11.46 -1.94
CA TYR A 216 14.60 11.91 -0.79
C TYR A 216 14.49 13.43 -0.71
N ASP A 217 15.36 14.18 -1.39
CA ASP A 217 15.35 15.65 -1.43
C ASP A 217 14.24 16.23 -2.33
N ALA A 218 13.48 15.36 -3.00
CA ALA A 218 12.33 15.75 -3.81
C ALA A 218 11.13 16.15 -2.94
N GLU A 219 11.24 17.23 -2.17
CA GLU A 219 10.14 18.19 -2.09
C GLU A 219 9.88 18.65 -3.54
N PRO A 220 8.68 18.50 -4.11
CA PRO A 220 8.39 19.23 -5.33
C PRO A 220 8.52 20.70 -4.97
N ALA A 221 9.53 21.38 -5.51
CA ALA A 221 9.79 22.79 -5.31
C ALA A 221 8.47 23.56 -5.44
N THR A 222 7.92 23.98 -4.30
CA THR A 222 6.81 24.92 -4.26
C THR A 222 7.46 26.28 -4.42
N ASP A 223 7.34 26.86 -5.60
CA ASP A 223 7.54 28.30 -5.74
C ASP A 223 6.60 28.98 -4.72
N GLU A 224 7.19 29.85 -3.90
CA GLU A 224 6.58 30.47 -2.74
C GLU A 224 5.28 31.18 -3.10
N GLY A 225 4.14 30.67 -2.62
CA GLY A 225 2.89 31.43 -2.72
C GLY A 225 1.57 30.69 -2.69
N ASP A 226 1.42 29.49 -2.11
CA ASP A 226 0.07 29.05 -1.72
C ASP A 226 0.07 28.07 -0.53
N VAL A 227 -0.56 28.51 0.55
CA VAL A 227 -0.76 27.72 1.77
C VAL A 227 -1.94 26.78 1.53
N ARG A 228 -1.66 25.59 0.98
CA ARG A 228 -2.49 24.36 1.07
C ARG A 228 -1.70 23.15 0.55
N GLY A 229 -1.41 22.18 1.42
CA GLY A 229 -0.50 21.04 1.19
C GLY A 229 -0.76 20.21 -0.07
N THR A 230 0.08 20.37 -1.09
CA THR A 230 -0.22 19.89 -2.45
C THR A 230 0.83 18.98 -3.12
N GLY A 231 2.07 18.86 -2.65
CA GLY A 231 3.08 18.02 -3.35
C GLY A 231 2.73 16.52 -3.42
N ALA A 232 2.50 15.89 -2.27
CA ALA A 232 2.12 14.47 -2.22
C ALA A 232 0.68 14.23 -2.73
N SER A 233 -0.24 15.18 -2.51
CA SER A 233 -1.63 15.05 -2.94
C SER A 233 -1.80 15.22 -4.45
N GLU A 234 -0.95 16.00 -5.12
CA GLU A 234 -0.93 16.14 -6.56
C GLU A 234 -0.34 14.91 -7.25
N ALA A 235 0.72 14.30 -6.73
CA ALA A 235 1.25 13.03 -7.24
C ALA A 235 0.23 11.88 -7.09
N VAL A 236 -0.46 11.80 -5.93
CA VAL A 236 -1.54 10.82 -5.70
C VAL A 236 -2.75 11.11 -6.58
N ARG A 237 -3.13 12.37 -6.78
CA ARG A 237 -4.20 12.76 -7.71
C ARG A 237 -3.86 12.44 -9.14
N GLU A 238 -2.61 12.68 -9.55
CA GLU A 238 -2.13 12.33 -10.87
C GLU A 238 -2.18 10.82 -11.09
N ALA A 239 -1.95 10.01 -10.04
CA ALA A 239 -2.07 8.54 -10.07
C ALA A 239 -3.48 8.07 -10.47
N ILE A 240 -4.54 8.79 -10.07
CA ILE A 240 -5.95 8.37 -10.25
C ILE A 240 -6.78 9.33 -11.13
N SER A 241 -6.18 10.41 -11.66
CA SER A 241 -6.87 11.41 -12.49
C SER A 241 -5.89 12.21 -13.37
N CYS A 242 -6.37 12.83 -14.44
CA CYS A 242 -5.53 13.67 -15.30
C CYS A 242 -5.18 14.99 -14.63
N SER A 243 -3.93 15.13 -14.18
CA SER A 243 -3.37 16.39 -13.68
C SER A 243 -3.23 17.44 -14.80
N PRO A 244 -3.08 18.74 -14.47
CA PRO A 244 -2.74 19.78 -15.44
C PRO A 244 -1.48 19.44 -16.24
N ARG A 245 -0.47 18.88 -15.58
CA ARG A 245 0.77 18.41 -16.22
C ARG A 245 0.52 17.31 -17.26
N ILE A 246 -0.31 16.30 -16.97
CA ILE A 246 -0.68 15.27 -17.95
C ILE A 246 -1.44 15.89 -19.13
N ARG A 247 -2.30 16.88 -18.89
CA ARG A 247 -3.04 17.57 -19.96
C ARG A 247 -2.12 18.37 -20.87
N GLU A 248 -1.08 18.98 -20.31
CA GLU A 248 -0.08 19.74 -21.05
C GLU A 248 0.87 18.84 -21.84
N LEU A 249 1.45 17.82 -21.19
CA LEU A 249 2.46 16.93 -21.78
C LEU A 249 1.85 15.77 -22.58
N GLY A 250 0.56 15.48 -22.40
CA GLY A 250 -0.12 14.32 -22.98
C GLY A 250 0.34 12.97 -22.41
N THR A 251 1.19 12.97 -21.38
CA THR A 251 1.80 11.77 -20.79
C THR A 251 2.26 12.01 -19.36
N ARG A 252 2.56 10.92 -18.64
CA ARG A 252 3.28 10.94 -17.35
C ARG A 252 4.76 10.61 -17.59
N PRO A 253 5.72 11.33 -16.96
CA PRO A 253 7.11 10.92 -16.99
C PRO A 253 7.31 9.54 -16.34
N CYS A 254 8.18 8.71 -16.91
CA CYS A 254 8.57 7.47 -16.25
C CYS A 254 9.44 7.81 -15.03
N PRO A 255 9.23 7.16 -13.87
CA PRO A 255 10.13 7.33 -12.74
C PRO A 255 11.50 6.74 -13.08
N ASP A 256 12.53 7.54 -12.85
CA ASP A 256 13.93 7.12 -12.98
C ASP A 256 14.33 6.24 -11.79
N CYS A 257 15.34 5.39 -12.01
CA CYS A 257 16.01 4.70 -10.91
C CYS A 257 16.92 5.72 -10.22
N CYS A 258 16.41 6.25 -9.11
CA CYS A 258 17.01 7.38 -8.41
C CYS A 258 18.05 6.97 -7.36
N SER A 259 17.82 5.85 -6.64
CA SER A 259 18.79 5.29 -5.71
C SER A 259 18.49 3.80 -5.42
N PRO A 260 19.53 2.96 -5.26
CA PRO A 260 19.36 1.59 -4.76
C PRO A 260 19.09 1.53 -3.25
N TRP A 261 19.33 2.63 -2.52
CA TRP A 261 19.20 2.70 -1.07
C TRP A 261 17.78 3.10 -0.64
N VAL A 262 17.28 2.42 0.38
CA VAL A 262 16.05 2.75 1.10
C VAL A 262 16.41 3.12 2.54
N VAL A 263 16.23 4.37 2.91
CA VAL A 263 16.37 4.90 4.26
C VAL A 263 15.28 4.32 5.16
N LEU A 264 15.71 3.76 6.30
CA LEU A 264 14.88 3.13 7.32
C LEU A 264 14.63 4.04 8.51
N ALA A 265 15.63 4.83 8.92
CA ALA A 265 15.55 5.76 10.03
C ALA A 265 16.69 6.78 10.02
N ASP A 266 16.43 7.92 10.65
CA ASP A 266 17.44 8.91 10.98
C ASP A 266 18.00 8.62 12.37
N LEU A 267 19.31 8.77 12.49
CA LEU A 267 20.06 8.47 13.69
C LEU A 267 20.78 9.72 14.17
N ARG A 268 20.56 10.07 15.44
CA ARG A 268 21.35 11.06 16.17
C ARG A 268 22.04 10.37 17.33
N ILE A 269 23.32 10.68 17.51
CA ILE A 269 24.16 9.97 18.47
C ILE A 269 24.73 10.99 19.43
N ASP A 270 24.61 10.75 20.73
CA ASP A 270 25.22 11.65 21.71
C ASP A 270 26.72 11.33 21.93
N ALA A 271 27.40 12.18 22.70
CA ALA A 271 28.81 11.97 23.06
C ALA A 271 29.04 10.70 23.91
N ALA A 272 28.00 10.15 24.55
CA ALA A 272 28.06 8.92 25.33
C ALA A 272 27.81 7.66 24.48
N GLY A 273 27.36 7.82 23.23
CA GLY A 273 27.01 6.73 22.32
C GLY A 273 25.56 6.27 22.40
N THR A 274 24.68 7.01 23.09
CA THR A 274 23.25 6.75 23.10
C THR A 274 22.67 7.14 21.73
N VAL A 275 21.93 6.21 21.13
CA VAL A 275 21.35 6.39 19.80
C VAL A 275 19.90 6.83 19.93
N THR A 276 19.60 8.03 19.46
CA THR A 276 18.24 8.50 19.24
C THR A 276 17.84 8.16 17.82
N VAL A 277 16.73 7.42 17.67
CA VAL A 277 16.23 6.96 16.38
C VAL A 277 14.95 7.74 16.07
N ASP A 278 14.92 8.43 14.94
CA ASP A 278 13.68 8.90 14.33
C ASP A 278 13.29 7.93 13.20
N PRO A 279 12.31 7.04 13.43
CA PRO A 279 11.95 6.01 12.47
C PRO A 279 11.07 6.53 11.33
N LEU A 280 10.72 7.83 11.27
CA LEU A 280 9.73 8.34 10.32
C LEU A 280 10.20 9.54 9.50
N ALA A 281 11.15 10.36 9.96
CA ALA A 281 11.58 11.60 9.30
C ALA A 281 11.78 11.46 7.77
N HIS A 282 12.64 10.53 7.34
CA HIS A 282 12.87 10.25 5.92
C HIS A 282 12.45 8.83 5.52
N ARG A 283 11.52 8.23 6.26
CA ARG A 283 11.05 6.88 5.96
C ARG A 283 9.89 6.90 4.98
N ARG A 284 10.14 6.41 3.77
CA ARG A 284 9.12 6.31 2.72
C ARG A 284 8.36 4.99 2.79
N PHE A 285 7.03 5.05 2.71
CA PHE A 285 6.17 3.88 2.59
C PHE A 285 5.58 3.77 1.19
N ILE A 286 5.44 2.54 0.71
CA ILE A 286 4.75 2.23 -0.54
C ILE A 286 3.29 1.87 -0.24
N ALA A 287 2.36 2.30 -1.09
CA ALA A 287 0.96 1.92 -0.95
C ALA A 287 0.81 0.41 -1.23
N SER A 288 0.50 -0.37 -0.20
CA SER A 288 0.32 -1.81 -0.29
C SER A 288 -1.16 -2.19 -0.19
N PHE A 289 -1.65 -2.93 -1.18
CA PHE A 289 -2.97 -3.56 -1.13
C PHE A 289 -2.93 -4.99 -0.59
N GLY A 290 -1.77 -5.48 -0.15
CA GLY A 290 -1.62 -6.86 0.34
C GLY A 290 -2.49 -7.17 1.56
N SER A 291 -2.78 -6.15 2.37
CA SER A 291 -3.70 -6.25 3.52
C SER A 291 -5.16 -5.91 3.18
N PHE A 292 -5.44 -5.46 1.96
CA PHE A 292 -6.80 -5.14 1.54
C PHE A 292 -7.50 -6.42 1.08
N ALA A 293 -8.59 -6.77 1.76
CA ALA A 293 -9.51 -7.80 1.34
C ALA A 293 -10.94 -7.32 1.59
N PHE A 294 -11.86 -7.70 0.70
CA PHE A 294 -13.28 -7.56 0.94
C PHE A 294 -13.90 -8.95 0.98
N SER A 295 -14.72 -9.21 1.98
CA SER A 295 -15.63 -10.35 1.99
C SER A 295 -17.03 -9.81 1.72
N CYS A 296 -17.72 -10.34 0.72
CA CYS A 296 -19.16 -10.20 0.69
C CYS A 296 -19.68 -10.94 1.93
N SER A 297 -20.28 -10.23 2.89
CA SER A 297 -21.17 -10.92 3.82
C SER A 297 -22.17 -11.69 2.97
N PRO A 298 -22.48 -12.98 3.28
CA PRO A 298 -23.63 -13.62 2.67
C PRO A 298 -24.77 -12.62 2.87
N GLY A 299 -25.38 -12.18 1.77
CA GLY A 299 -26.40 -11.15 1.82
C GLY A 299 -27.31 -11.52 2.96
N VAL A 300 -27.48 -10.60 3.92
CA VAL A 300 -28.54 -10.74 4.90
C VAL A 300 -29.78 -10.97 4.05
N GLN A 301 -30.25 -12.22 4.01
CA GLN A 301 -31.62 -12.52 3.57
C GLN A 301 -32.43 -11.43 4.25
N PRO A 302 -33.15 -10.57 3.52
CA PRO A 302 -33.88 -9.47 4.15
C PRO A 302 -34.60 -10.12 5.30
N SER A 303 -34.19 -9.77 6.53
CA SER A 303 -34.85 -10.30 7.70
C SER A 303 -36.28 -9.86 7.50
N GLY A 304 -37.18 -10.81 7.25
CA GLY A 304 -38.61 -10.57 7.37
C GLY A 304 -38.78 -9.74 8.64
N GLY A 305 -39.52 -8.64 8.52
CA GLY A 305 -39.58 -7.58 9.53
C GLY A 305 -39.62 -8.14 10.95
N LYS A 306 -39.02 -7.41 11.90
CA LYS A 306 -38.97 -7.74 13.34
C LYS A 306 -40.22 -8.54 13.72
N GLU A 307 -40.07 -9.82 14.07
CA GLU A 307 -41.18 -10.60 14.61
C GLU A 307 -41.59 -9.91 15.93
N LEU A 308 -42.65 -9.10 15.85
CA LEU A 308 -43.19 -8.37 16.99
C LEU A 308 -43.62 -9.40 18.03
N ASN A 309 -43.13 -9.25 19.26
CA ASN A 309 -43.56 -10.16 20.31
C ASN A 309 -45.05 -9.94 20.62
N ARG A 310 -45.70 -10.91 21.25
CA ARG A 310 -47.16 -10.86 21.51
C ARG A 310 -47.58 -9.61 22.30
N ALA A 311 -46.72 -9.09 23.18
CA ALA A 311 -47.01 -7.89 23.96
C ALA A 311 -46.94 -6.62 23.09
N GLU A 312 -45.93 -6.51 22.22
CA GLU A 312 -45.78 -5.41 21.26
C GLU A 312 -46.96 -5.38 20.29
N LEU A 313 -47.38 -6.53 19.75
CA LEU A 313 -48.57 -6.64 18.89
C LEU A 313 -49.84 -6.18 19.59
N ASN A 314 -50.03 -6.52 20.86
CA ASN A 314 -51.22 -6.11 21.61
C ASN A 314 -51.28 -4.59 21.82
N VAL A 315 -50.14 -3.94 22.05
CA VAL A 315 -50.04 -2.48 22.20
C VAL A 315 -50.32 -1.78 20.86
N ILE A 316 -49.71 -2.27 19.78
CA ILE A 316 -49.94 -1.73 18.44
C ILE A 316 -51.40 -1.91 18.05
N LYS A 317 -51.98 -3.11 18.21
CA LYS A 317 -53.41 -3.39 17.98
C LYS A 317 -54.34 -2.47 18.78
N GLY A 318 -53.99 -2.19 20.04
CA GLY A 318 -54.73 -1.27 20.90
C GLY A 318 -54.74 0.19 20.41
N SER A 319 -53.80 0.56 19.53
CA SER A 319 -53.65 1.91 18.98
C SER A 319 -54.54 2.16 17.75
N PHE A 320 -55.09 1.10 17.13
CA PHE A 320 -55.98 1.20 15.98
C PHE A 320 -57.47 1.08 16.35
N ALA A 321 -58.34 1.50 15.44
CA ALA A 321 -59.77 1.26 15.51
C ALA A 321 -60.06 -0.25 15.42
N ASN A 322 -61.08 -0.71 16.16
CA ASN A 322 -61.42 -2.14 16.25
C ASN A 322 -61.68 -2.80 14.89
N ALA A 323 -62.13 -2.04 13.90
CA ALA A 323 -62.43 -2.53 12.55
C ALA A 323 -61.18 -3.01 11.78
N VAL A 324 -59.98 -2.51 12.11
CA VAL A 324 -58.72 -2.84 11.42
C VAL A 324 -57.77 -3.64 12.33
N ALA A 325 -58.18 -3.86 13.59
CA ALA A 325 -57.36 -4.52 14.60
C ALA A 325 -57.02 -5.98 14.27
N ALA A 326 -57.82 -6.66 13.46
CA ALA A 326 -57.55 -8.03 13.00
C ALA A 326 -56.50 -8.06 11.87
N ASP A 327 -56.53 -7.07 10.98
CA ASP A 327 -55.59 -6.94 9.87
C ASP A 327 -54.19 -6.55 10.36
N ILE A 328 -54.12 -5.73 11.42
CA ILE A 328 -52.85 -5.36 12.08
C ILE A 328 -52.21 -6.55 12.81
N GLU A 329 -53.00 -7.53 13.27
CA GLU A 329 -52.46 -8.70 14.00
C GLU A 329 -51.68 -9.66 13.09
N SER A 330 -51.98 -9.66 11.79
CA SER A 330 -51.31 -10.50 10.78
C SER A 330 -50.40 -9.71 9.83
N ALA A 331 -50.34 -8.38 9.96
CA ALA A 331 -49.54 -7.50 9.12
C ALA A 331 -48.05 -7.49 9.52
N ASP A 332 -47.18 -7.30 8.53
CA ASP A 332 -45.78 -6.98 8.77
C ASP A 332 -45.59 -5.51 9.18
N ALA A 333 -44.39 -5.19 9.68
CA ALA A 333 -44.08 -3.85 10.16
C ALA A 333 -44.30 -2.76 9.09
N ASP A 334 -43.97 -3.06 7.83
CA ASP A 334 -44.10 -2.12 6.71
C ASP A 334 -45.58 -1.84 6.40
N THR A 335 -46.44 -2.86 6.44
CA THR A 335 -47.89 -2.71 6.27
C THR A 335 -48.51 -1.93 7.44
N ILE A 336 -48.05 -2.15 8.67
CA ILE A 336 -48.51 -1.38 9.85
C ILE A 336 -48.15 0.10 9.70
N MET A 337 -46.93 0.41 9.26
CA MET A 337 -46.46 1.78 9.04
C MET A 337 -47.16 2.49 7.87
N ALA A 338 -47.49 1.74 6.80
CA ALA A 338 -48.20 2.24 5.62
C ALA A 338 -49.72 2.39 5.84
N THR A 339 -50.26 1.91 6.95
CA THR A 339 -51.68 2.03 7.26
C THR A 339 -52.09 3.50 7.36
N PRO A 340 -53.26 3.92 6.84
CA PRO A 340 -53.72 5.31 6.95
C PRO A 340 -53.86 5.75 8.41
N ALA A 341 -53.35 6.94 8.74
CA ALA A 341 -53.41 7.50 10.10
C ALA A 341 -54.86 7.69 10.60
N LEU A 342 -55.82 7.80 9.68
CA LEU A 342 -57.26 7.80 9.98
C LEU A 342 -57.76 6.55 10.70
N GLN A 343 -57.03 5.42 10.59
CA GLN A 343 -57.35 4.17 11.27
C GLN A 343 -56.84 4.12 12.71
N LEU A 344 -56.03 5.10 13.14
CA LEU A 344 -55.64 5.23 14.54
C LEU A 344 -56.87 5.58 15.39
N ARG A 345 -56.88 5.04 16.61
CA ARG A 345 -57.98 5.22 17.55
C ARG A 345 -58.11 6.69 17.93
N GLY A 346 -59.25 7.30 17.58
CA GLY A 346 -59.53 8.72 17.85
C GLY A 346 -59.36 9.64 16.64
N ALA A 347 -58.72 9.21 15.56
CA ALA A 347 -58.45 10.02 14.37
C ALA A 347 -59.69 10.38 13.53
N SER A 348 -60.77 9.59 13.63
CA SER A 348 -61.98 9.74 12.79
C SER A 348 -63.13 10.48 13.46
N ARG A 349 -62.92 11.07 14.65
CA ARG A 349 -63.97 11.66 15.51
C ARG A 349 -64.72 12.84 14.89
N ALA A 350 -64.06 13.67 14.09
CA ALA A 350 -64.66 14.88 13.49
C ALA A 350 -64.20 15.09 12.04
N LYS A 351 -65.04 15.76 11.23
CA LYS A 351 -64.71 16.10 9.83
C LYS A 351 -63.42 16.94 9.75
N ALA A 352 -63.27 17.91 10.65
CA ALA A 352 -62.06 18.74 10.74
C ALA A 352 -60.79 17.91 10.97
N PHE A 353 -60.87 16.82 11.75
CA PHE A 353 -59.76 15.91 12.01
C PHE A 353 -59.39 15.09 10.77
N ARG A 354 -60.38 14.66 10.00
CA ARG A 354 -60.17 13.93 8.73
C ARG A 354 -59.54 14.82 7.67
N ASP A 355 -60.04 16.05 7.54
CA ASP A 355 -59.51 17.03 6.60
C ASP A 355 -58.06 17.42 6.95
N LEU A 356 -57.71 17.45 8.24
CA LEU A 356 -56.36 17.73 8.75
C LEU A 356 -55.35 16.59 8.45
N LEU A 357 -55.76 15.33 8.65
CA LEU A 357 -54.89 14.17 8.43
C LEU A 357 -54.77 13.79 6.95
N GLY A 358 -55.83 13.96 6.17
CA GLY A 358 -55.87 13.58 4.75
C GLY A 358 -55.53 12.11 4.55
N ASP A 359 -54.73 11.83 3.52
CA ASP A 359 -54.30 10.48 3.13
C ASP A 359 -52.96 10.04 3.78
N ARG A 360 -52.51 10.74 4.83
CA ARG A 360 -51.24 10.41 5.51
C ARG A 360 -51.29 9.01 6.12
N SER A 361 -50.21 8.27 5.93
CA SER A 361 -49.92 7.03 6.65
C SER A 361 -49.51 7.31 8.10
N VAL A 362 -49.50 6.27 8.93
CA VAL A 362 -48.98 6.34 10.32
C VAL A 362 -47.52 6.79 10.33
N ALA A 363 -46.70 6.32 9.39
CA ALA A 363 -45.30 6.76 9.25
C ALA A 363 -45.17 8.25 8.93
N GLU A 364 -45.96 8.76 7.98
CA GLU A 364 -45.94 10.18 7.61
C GLU A 364 -46.47 11.08 8.73
N LEU A 365 -47.47 10.62 9.49
CA LEU A 365 -47.95 11.35 10.65
C LEU A 365 -46.87 11.43 11.74
N ALA A 366 -46.17 10.33 12.02
CA ALA A 366 -45.08 10.30 13.00
C ALA A 366 -43.90 11.21 12.61
N ALA A 367 -43.60 11.30 11.31
CA ALA A 367 -42.54 12.15 10.76
C ALA A 367 -42.97 13.63 10.60
N SER A 368 -44.23 13.95 10.83
CA SER A 368 -44.74 15.32 10.67
C SER A 368 -44.26 16.24 11.80
N ASP A 369 -44.02 17.52 11.48
CA ASP A 369 -43.74 18.55 12.48
C ASP A 369 -45.00 18.83 13.33
N LEU A 370 -44.91 18.45 14.61
CA LEU A 370 -45.99 18.62 15.58
C LEU A 370 -46.40 20.10 15.74
N GLY A 371 -45.44 21.03 15.72
CA GLY A 371 -45.75 22.46 15.88
C GLY A 371 -46.60 23.00 14.73
N ALA A 372 -46.27 22.62 13.50
CA ALA A 372 -47.05 22.94 12.31
C ALA A 372 -48.42 22.25 12.32
N LEU A 373 -48.49 20.99 12.74
CA LEU A 373 -49.73 20.22 12.79
C LEU A 373 -50.71 20.78 13.84
N THR A 374 -50.23 21.14 15.03
CA THR A 374 -51.04 21.77 16.07
C THR A 374 -51.54 23.16 15.65
N ALA A 375 -50.71 23.94 14.93
CA ALA A 375 -51.13 25.24 14.41
C ALA A 375 -52.25 25.11 13.35
N ALA A 376 -52.12 24.16 12.42
CA ALA A 376 -53.14 23.86 11.42
C ALA A 376 -54.43 23.33 12.07
N GLY A 377 -54.32 22.47 13.07
CA GLY A 377 -55.47 21.95 13.81
C GLY A 377 -56.24 23.00 14.59
N ARG A 378 -55.55 23.95 15.25
CA ARG A 378 -56.21 25.10 15.90
C ARG A 378 -57.02 25.93 14.90
N ALA A 379 -56.48 26.17 13.71
CA ALA A 379 -57.19 26.89 12.65
C ALA A 379 -58.43 26.12 12.14
N ALA A 380 -58.41 24.78 12.22
CA ALA A 380 -59.51 23.90 11.87
C ALA A 380 -60.49 23.62 13.03
N GLY A 381 -60.29 24.20 14.22
CA GLY A 381 -61.13 23.99 15.39
C GLY A 381 -60.94 22.64 16.08
N VAL A 382 -59.77 22.01 15.93
CA VAL A 382 -59.38 20.77 16.59
C VAL A 382 -58.61 21.08 17.89
N ASP A 383 -58.89 20.33 18.95
CA ASP A 383 -58.19 20.48 20.23
C ASP A 383 -56.70 20.11 20.08
N PRO A 384 -55.76 20.99 20.47
CA PRO A 384 -54.32 20.69 20.51
C PRO A 384 -53.95 19.40 21.24
N GLU A 385 -54.66 19.05 22.32
CA GLU A 385 -54.36 17.84 23.11
C GLU A 385 -54.66 16.56 22.32
N ASP A 386 -55.72 16.56 21.52
CA ASP A 386 -56.07 15.42 20.66
C ASP A 386 -55.03 15.21 19.53
N ILE A 387 -54.42 16.29 19.04
CA ILE A 387 -53.38 16.25 18.00
C ILE A 387 -52.07 15.70 18.57
N ASP A 388 -51.67 16.17 19.74
CA ASP A 388 -50.47 15.72 20.45
C ASP A 388 -50.56 14.24 20.83
N HIS A 389 -51.74 13.83 21.32
CA HIS A 389 -52.01 12.42 21.62
C HIS A 389 -51.88 11.53 20.39
N LEU A 390 -52.47 11.93 19.26
CA LEU A 390 -52.43 11.12 18.04
C LEU A 390 -51.03 11.06 17.42
N HIS A 391 -50.29 12.17 17.42
CA HIS A 391 -48.91 12.22 16.97
C HIS A 391 -48.03 11.31 17.83
N SER A 392 -48.18 11.37 19.15
CA SER A 392 -47.47 10.50 20.09
C SER A 392 -47.77 9.01 19.86
N VAL A 393 -49.02 8.65 19.56
CA VAL A 393 -49.42 7.28 19.20
C VAL A 393 -48.77 6.85 17.89
N ALA A 394 -48.73 7.71 16.87
CA ALA A 394 -48.07 7.40 15.60
C ALA A 394 -46.55 7.20 15.77
N VAL A 395 -45.89 8.06 16.57
CA VAL A 395 -44.46 7.92 16.91
C VAL A 395 -44.20 6.64 17.70
N MET A 396 -45.08 6.27 18.63
CA MET A 396 -44.96 5.02 19.37
C MET A 396 -45.10 3.80 18.44
N VAL A 397 -46.13 3.77 17.60
CA VAL A 397 -46.37 2.65 16.66
C VAL A 397 -45.20 2.49 15.69
N THR A 398 -44.68 3.60 15.15
CA THR A 398 -43.52 3.57 14.24
C THR A 398 -42.24 3.12 14.92
N ARG A 399 -41.98 3.49 16.18
CA ARG A 399 -40.82 3.01 16.97
C ARG A 399 -40.95 1.56 17.44
N MET A 400 -42.17 1.05 17.55
CA MET A 400 -42.40 -0.34 17.95
C MET A 400 -42.32 -1.28 16.75
N ALA A 401 -42.89 -0.86 15.62
CA ALA A 401 -42.93 -1.60 14.35
C ALA A 401 -41.62 -1.47 13.55
N GLY A 402 -41.10 -0.25 13.38
CA GLY A 402 -39.78 0.05 12.85
C GLY A 402 -38.80 0.34 13.99
N ARG A 403 -37.49 0.29 13.75
CA ARG A 403 -36.51 0.71 14.76
C ARG A 403 -36.59 2.21 15.03
#